data_AF-A0A8T9BSF5-F1
#
_entry.id   AF-A0A8T9BSF5-F1
#
_cell.length_a   1.000
_cell.length_b   1.000
_cell.length_c   1.000
_cell.angle_alpha   90.00
_cell.angle_beta   90.00
_cell.angle_gamma   90.00
#
_symmetry.space_group_name_H-M   'P 1'
#
loop_
_entity.id
_entity.type
_entity.pdbx_description
1 polymer ?
#
loop_
_entity_poly.entity_id
_entity_poly.type
_entity_poly.pdbx_seq_one_letter_code
_entity_poly.pdbx_strand_id
1 'polypeptide(L)'
;VDLQTENNEETIGPELVKIILFTIPYIMSSSATDVQEKANGMVENTDIIASEPHVLQSLVDPYPGNGTEEATAPNGVLSLLQKQLQNEAAMGWVLECLPRPWKTQLEPEQADPLASAPKHTLPAIVIPDVLIAGPRPLFPELYFSVYAHQDIETVPAMSNIASCLLRDALVDTINILDYNRNATARFLIDIDCYFSPGTFVKRATPFDRLRDLDDGKSTWKPEDVAVDAVFSQLFQLPTPEHKLVYYHSVLTESCKIAPAAIAPSLGRAIRFLYRNVDSMDLELSYRFMDWFSHHLSNFGFTWKWTEWIDDVELPSINPKKAFIEGALDKEIRLSFAQRIKGTLPAPYQQLISEEKEKDTPDFKYNNDDTPFSTEGKEIFALLRKKAPEDQLQPLIDRIHAQALSLHLPDPLVPSTDAYMTAICYVGSKSLSHVLSSIE
;
A
#
# COMPACT_ATOMS: atom_id res chain seq x y z
N VAL A 1 20.82 3.84 26.19
CA VAL A 1 22.21 3.80 25.67
C VAL A 1 22.79 2.40 25.86
N ASP A 2 22.74 1.85 27.07
CA ASP A 2 23.28 0.50 27.37
C ASP A 2 22.66 -0.66 26.58
N LEU A 3 21.43 -0.52 26.05
CA LEU A 3 20.73 -1.58 25.31
C LEU A 3 21.19 -1.75 23.86
N GLN A 4 21.89 -0.79 23.25
CA GLN A 4 22.17 -0.85 21.81
C GLN A 4 23.66 -1.05 21.47
N THR A 5 24.54 -0.77 22.42
CA THR A 5 25.99 -0.80 22.19
C THR A 5 26.58 -2.20 21.99
N GLU A 6 25.80 -3.27 22.22
CA GLU A 6 26.27 -4.65 22.09
C GLU A 6 25.76 -5.37 20.83
N ASN A 7 24.71 -4.89 20.15
CA ASN A 7 24.16 -5.55 18.95
C ASN A 7 23.42 -4.60 17.98
N ASN A 8 24.02 -4.35 16.81
CA ASN A 8 23.46 -3.46 15.78
C ASN A 8 22.25 -4.06 15.02
N GLU A 9 21.90 -5.32 15.26
CA GLU A 9 20.66 -5.95 14.77
C GLU A 9 19.48 -5.82 15.76
N GLU A 10 19.71 -5.24 16.93
CA GLU A 10 18.67 -5.09 17.95
C GLU A 10 17.68 -3.96 17.63
N THR A 11 16.41 -4.35 17.48
CA THR A 11 15.31 -3.47 17.10
C THR A 11 14.51 -2.93 18.30
N ILE A 12 14.70 -3.48 19.50
CA ILE A 12 13.93 -3.08 20.70
C ILE A 12 14.38 -1.70 21.22
N GLY A 13 15.69 -1.45 21.26
CA GLY A 13 16.24 -0.14 21.63
C GLY A 13 15.66 1.03 20.82
N PRO A 14 15.71 0.98 19.48
CA PRO A 14 15.07 1.95 18.60
C PRO A 14 13.58 2.17 18.88
N GLU A 15 12.83 1.09 19.13
CA GLU A 15 11.39 1.19 19.43
C GLU A 15 11.11 1.86 20.77
N LEU A 16 11.90 1.58 21.81
CA LEU A 16 11.79 2.30 23.09
C LEU A 16 12.07 3.80 22.93
N VAL A 17 13.07 4.16 22.12
CA VAL A 17 13.36 5.56 21.79
C VAL A 17 12.21 6.18 21.01
N LYS A 18 11.64 5.46 20.04
CA LYS A 18 10.47 5.92 19.27
C LYS A 18 9.29 6.27 20.20
N ILE A 19 8.98 5.41 21.17
CA ILE A 19 7.93 5.64 22.17
C ILE A 19 8.21 6.91 22.99
N ILE A 20 9.45 7.09 23.46
CA ILE A 20 9.86 8.28 24.22
C ILE A 20 9.64 9.54 23.36
N LEU A 21 10.14 9.54 22.13
CA LEU A 21 10.08 10.69 21.25
C LEU A 21 8.64 11.07 20.87
N PHE A 22 7.76 10.10 20.58
CA PHE A 22 6.34 10.38 20.32
C PHE A 22 5.60 10.91 21.56
N THR A 23 6.05 10.56 22.77
CA THR A 23 5.42 11.02 24.01
C THR A 23 5.76 12.49 24.35
N ILE A 24 6.95 12.96 23.97
CA ILE A 24 7.45 14.30 24.31
C ILE A 24 6.48 15.43 23.86
N PRO A 25 6.00 15.48 22.61
CA PRO A 25 5.03 16.49 22.17
C PRO A 25 3.76 16.56 23.01
N TYR A 26 3.24 15.43 23.47
CA TYR A 26 2.04 15.42 24.32
C TYR A 26 2.31 15.97 25.72
N ILE A 27 3.46 15.64 26.31
CA ILE A 27 3.87 16.22 27.60
C ILE A 27 4.10 17.72 27.46
N MET A 28 4.77 18.17 26.40
CA MET A 28 5.08 19.58 26.17
C MET A 28 3.85 20.41 25.77
N SER A 29 2.86 19.78 25.15
CA SER A 29 1.60 20.45 24.87
C SER A 29 0.75 20.59 26.13
N SER A 30 0.82 19.65 27.09
CA SER A 30 0.00 19.55 28.33
C SER A 30 0.01 20.77 29.27
N SER A 31 -0.76 20.70 30.36
CA SER A 31 -0.80 21.71 31.42
C SER A 31 0.36 21.61 32.43
N ALA A 32 1.33 20.71 32.22
CA ALA A 32 2.45 20.53 33.14
C ALA A 32 3.42 21.72 33.10
N THR A 33 3.79 22.22 34.28
CA THR A 33 4.88 23.19 34.45
C THR A 33 6.19 22.42 34.75
N ASP A 34 7.34 22.98 34.36
CA ASP A 34 8.67 22.48 34.74
C ASP A 34 9.12 21.17 34.03
N VAL A 35 8.60 20.90 32.84
CA VAL A 35 8.96 19.71 32.03
C VAL A 35 9.94 20.01 30.89
N GLN A 36 10.16 21.27 30.55
CA GLN A 36 10.92 21.68 29.36
C GLN A 36 12.39 21.25 29.41
N GLU A 37 13.09 21.50 30.53
CA GLU A 37 14.50 21.08 30.68
C GLU A 37 14.64 19.56 30.59
N LYS A 38 13.70 18.80 31.16
CA LYS A 38 13.69 17.34 31.09
C LYS A 38 13.43 16.85 29.67
N ALA A 39 12.48 17.45 28.96
CA ALA A 39 12.18 17.12 27.58
C ALA A 39 13.39 17.39 26.66
N ASN A 40 14.04 18.54 26.81
CA ASN A 40 15.25 18.88 26.07
C ASN A 40 16.36 17.85 26.34
N GLY A 41 16.61 17.52 27.61
CA GLY A 41 17.59 16.50 27.98
C GLY A 41 17.25 15.10 27.46
N MET A 42 15.96 14.74 27.37
CA MET A 42 15.53 13.48 26.74
C MET A 42 15.84 13.48 25.25
N VAL A 43 15.50 14.54 24.52
CA VAL A 43 15.82 14.67 23.07
C VAL A 43 17.32 14.59 22.83
N GLU A 44 18.15 15.21 23.66
CA GLU A 44 19.61 15.11 23.54
C GLU A 44 20.10 13.68 23.76
N ASN A 45 19.58 12.99 24.78
CA ASN A 45 19.99 11.62 25.11
C ASN A 45 19.57 10.58 24.07
N THR A 46 18.46 10.80 23.36
CA THR A 46 17.97 9.88 22.33
C THR A 46 18.71 10.00 21.00
N ASP A 47 19.42 11.11 20.77
CA ASP A 47 20.07 11.41 19.49
C ASP A 47 21.07 10.34 19.05
N ILE A 48 21.84 9.78 19.99
CA ILE A 48 22.82 8.73 19.70
C ILE A 48 22.19 7.48 19.07
N ILE A 49 20.95 7.15 19.46
CA ILE A 49 20.21 5.99 18.94
C ILE A 49 19.42 6.38 17.69
N ALA A 50 18.74 7.51 17.74
CA ALA A 50 17.82 7.92 16.69
C ALA A 50 18.51 8.36 15.40
N SER A 51 19.74 8.88 15.49
CA SER A 51 20.50 9.37 14.35
C SER A 51 21.29 8.27 13.61
N GLU A 52 21.39 7.06 14.17
CA GLU A 52 22.08 5.93 13.54
C GLU A 52 21.12 5.15 12.62
N PRO A 53 21.39 5.04 11.30
CA PRO A 53 20.58 4.24 10.40
C PRO A 53 20.67 2.76 10.75
N HIS A 54 19.53 2.08 10.82
CA HIS A 54 19.49 0.65 11.10
C HIS A 54 19.93 -0.17 9.88
N VAL A 55 20.66 -1.26 10.09
CA VAL A 55 21.17 -2.14 9.02
C VAL A 55 20.09 -2.77 8.11
N LEU A 56 18.83 -2.79 8.56
CA LEU A 56 17.70 -3.38 7.83
C LEU A 56 16.93 -2.34 7.01
N GLN A 57 17.28 -1.05 7.12
CA GLN A 57 16.59 0.05 6.47
C GLN A 57 16.55 -0.09 4.95
N SER A 58 17.62 -0.59 4.33
CA SER A 58 17.66 -0.82 2.88
C SER A 58 16.72 -1.95 2.42
N LEU A 59 16.36 -2.89 3.29
CA LEU A 59 15.46 -4.00 2.97
C LEU A 59 13.99 -3.60 2.96
N VAL A 60 13.67 -2.44 3.54
CA VAL A 60 12.31 -1.92 3.67
C VAL A 60 12.13 -0.60 2.93
N ASP A 61 13.11 -0.22 2.09
CA ASP A 61 13.07 1.01 1.28
C ASP A 61 12.00 0.92 0.19
N PRO A 62 10.97 1.79 0.19
CA PRO A 62 9.94 1.80 -0.83
C PRO A 62 10.44 2.20 -2.22
N TYR A 63 11.57 2.92 -2.30
CA TYR A 63 12.13 3.45 -3.55
C TYR A 63 13.65 3.24 -3.59
N PRO A 64 14.14 1.99 -3.73
CA PRO A 64 15.58 1.69 -3.73
C PRO A 64 16.32 2.21 -4.97
N GLY A 65 15.62 2.90 -5.89
CA GLY A 65 16.23 3.65 -7.00
C GLY A 65 16.95 2.78 -8.03
N ASN A 66 16.59 1.50 -8.13
CA ASN A 66 17.20 0.52 -9.04
C ASN A 66 18.73 0.41 -8.93
N GLY A 67 19.31 0.74 -7.77
CA GLY A 67 20.77 0.74 -7.60
C GLY A 67 21.49 1.86 -8.35
N THR A 68 20.80 2.91 -8.76
CA THR A 68 21.43 4.13 -9.30
C THR A 68 22.01 4.99 -8.16
N GLU A 69 23.18 5.57 -8.36
CA GLU A 69 23.86 6.41 -7.34
C GLU A 69 23.08 7.69 -6.97
N GLU A 70 22.06 8.06 -7.76
CA GLU A 70 21.20 9.25 -7.54
C GLU A 70 19.97 8.95 -6.64
N ALA A 71 19.81 7.72 -6.15
CA ALA A 71 18.71 7.37 -5.25
C ALA A 71 18.79 8.17 -3.93
N THR A 72 17.73 8.90 -3.59
CA THR A 72 17.66 9.66 -2.35
C THR A 72 17.61 8.69 -1.17
N ALA A 73 18.47 8.88 -0.17
CA ALA A 73 18.50 8.02 1.01
C ALA A 73 17.12 8.00 1.70
N PRO A 74 16.59 6.82 2.08
CA PRO A 74 15.31 6.73 2.76
C PRO A 74 15.32 7.48 4.09
N ASN A 75 14.23 8.14 4.44
CA ASN A 75 14.07 8.82 5.72
C ASN A 75 13.47 7.86 6.75
N GLY A 76 14.27 7.43 7.73
CA GLY A 76 13.76 6.69 8.88
C GLY A 76 12.86 7.55 9.75
N VAL A 77 11.69 7.04 10.16
CA VAL A 77 10.75 7.78 11.02
C VAL A 77 11.42 8.20 12.32
N LEU A 78 12.28 7.34 12.90
CA LEU A 78 12.97 7.64 14.15
C LEU A 78 13.93 8.83 14.02
N SER A 79 14.78 8.84 13.00
CA SER A 79 15.74 9.93 12.75
C SER A 79 15.04 11.22 12.32
N LEU A 80 13.93 11.08 11.59
CA LEU A 80 13.07 12.19 11.23
C LEU A 80 12.46 12.85 12.48
N LEU A 81 11.84 12.04 13.35
CA LEU A 81 11.20 12.49 14.57
C LEU A 81 12.21 13.17 15.51
N GLN A 82 13.41 12.61 15.65
CA GLN A 82 14.51 13.21 16.41
C GLN A 82 14.82 14.64 15.93
N LYS A 83 15.02 14.83 14.62
CA LYS A 83 15.30 16.16 14.04
C LYS A 83 14.14 17.14 14.21
N GLN A 84 12.91 16.68 14.03
CA GLN A 84 11.72 17.50 14.23
C GLN A 84 11.59 17.98 15.67
N LEU A 85 11.88 17.12 16.66
CA LEU A 85 11.83 17.48 18.07
C LEU A 85 12.97 18.42 18.47
N GLN A 86 14.16 18.27 17.90
CA GLN A 86 15.25 19.24 18.07
C GLN A 86 14.84 20.63 17.55
N ASN A 87 14.15 20.69 16.41
CA ASN A 87 13.62 21.95 15.86
C ASN A 87 12.54 22.56 16.76
N GLU A 88 11.59 21.75 17.24
CA GLU A 88 10.56 22.21 18.19
C GLU A 88 11.18 22.71 19.50
N ALA A 89 12.18 22.02 20.04
CA ALA A 89 12.89 22.44 21.25
C ALA A 89 13.55 23.81 21.05
N ALA A 90 14.18 24.05 19.88
CA ALA A 90 14.79 25.34 19.53
C ALA A 90 13.75 26.47 19.35
N MET A 91 12.54 26.13 18.92
CA MET A 91 11.42 27.07 18.76
C MET A 91 10.59 27.27 20.03
N GLY A 92 10.94 26.59 21.13
CA GLY A 92 10.24 26.72 22.42
C GLY A 92 8.95 25.92 22.52
N TRP A 93 8.85 24.78 21.82
CA TRP A 93 7.75 23.82 21.91
C TRP A 93 6.38 24.40 21.56
N VAL A 94 6.30 25.02 20.38
CA VAL A 94 5.08 25.68 19.90
C VAL A 94 3.97 24.63 19.70
N LEU A 95 4.28 23.55 18.97
CA LEU A 95 3.39 22.41 18.73
C LEU A 95 1.99 22.83 18.26
N GLU A 96 1.93 23.66 17.22
CA GLU A 96 0.71 24.35 16.78
C GLU A 96 -0.46 23.42 16.46
N CYS A 97 -0.18 22.23 15.91
CA CYS A 97 -1.21 21.27 15.51
C CYS A 97 -1.92 20.61 16.70
N LEU A 98 -1.31 20.55 17.89
CA LEU A 98 -1.87 19.83 19.03
C LEU A 98 -2.89 20.70 19.80
N PRO A 99 -4.12 20.20 20.00
CA PRO A 99 -5.15 20.96 20.70
C PRO A 99 -4.83 21.08 22.20
N ARG A 100 -5.13 22.25 22.77
CA ARG A 100 -4.97 22.54 24.21
C ARG A 100 -6.33 22.90 24.83
N PRO A 101 -7.27 21.95 24.95
CA PRO A 101 -8.66 22.22 25.33
C PRO A 101 -8.78 22.92 26.70
N TRP A 102 -7.90 22.61 27.65
CA TRP A 102 -7.86 23.27 28.97
C TRP A 102 -7.56 24.78 28.89
N LYS A 103 -6.92 25.28 27.82
CA LYS A 103 -6.74 26.73 27.61
C LYS A 103 -7.98 27.42 27.05
N THR A 104 -8.84 26.68 26.36
CA THR A 104 -9.99 27.23 25.60
C THR A 104 -11.25 27.33 26.44
N GLN A 105 -11.32 26.58 27.55
CA GLN A 105 -12.47 26.56 28.47
C GLN A 105 -12.36 27.58 29.62
N LEU A 106 -11.30 28.40 29.66
CA LEU A 106 -11.10 29.40 30.71
C LEU A 106 -11.71 30.74 30.27
N GLU A 107 -12.74 31.20 30.99
CA GLU A 107 -13.10 32.62 30.98
C GLU A 107 -11.91 33.42 31.57
N PRO A 108 -11.58 34.61 31.04
CA PRO A 108 -10.37 35.35 31.41
C PRO A 108 -10.26 35.72 32.92
N GLU A 109 -11.32 35.55 33.70
CA GLU A 109 -11.37 35.84 35.14
C GLU A 109 -11.38 34.58 36.03
N GLN A 110 -11.44 33.37 35.48
CA GLN A 110 -11.41 32.12 36.26
C GLN A 110 -9.98 31.61 36.44
N ALA A 111 -9.60 31.34 37.70
CA ALA A 111 -8.34 30.67 38.02
C ALA A 111 -8.30 29.28 37.38
N ASP A 112 -7.16 28.91 36.78
CA ASP A 112 -6.97 27.60 36.14
C ASP A 112 -7.25 26.47 37.15
N PRO A 113 -8.35 25.69 36.98
CA PRO A 113 -8.70 24.64 37.92
C PRO A 113 -7.64 23.54 37.98
N LEU A 114 -6.83 23.37 36.92
CA LEU A 114 -5.74 22.39 36.88
C LEU A 114 -4.53 22.84 37.71
N ALA A 115 -4.34 24.14 37.94
CA ALA A 115 -3.24 24.64 38.74
C ALA A 115 -3.33 24.17 40.21
N SER A 116 -4.56 24.01 40.72
CA SER A 116 -4.84 23.53 42.09
C SER A 116 -5.15 22.03 42.18
N ALA A 117 -5.16 21.30 41.06
CA ALA A 117 -5.54 19.90 41.04
C ALA A 117 -4.49 19.01 41.75
N PRO A 118 -4.92 17.98 42.52
CA PRO A 118 -3.99 17.07 43.17
C PRO A 118 -3.20 16.26 42.13
N LYS A 119 -1.87 16.25 42.29
CA LYS A 119 -0.96 15.45 41.45
C LYS A 119 -0.71 14.09 42.08
N HIS A 120 -0.62 13.05 41.25
CA HIS A 120 -0.32 11.68 41.67
C HIS A 120 1.02 11.22 41.11
N THR A 121 1.82 10.57 41.94
CA THR A 121 3.09 9.97 41.52
C THR A 121 2.82 8.67 40.78
N LEU A 122 3.37 8.52 39.57
CA LEU A 122 3.35 7.26 38.84
C LEU A 122 4.28 6.23 39.53
N PRO A 123 3.92 4.94 39.55
CA PRO A 123 4.82 3.90 40.02
C PRO A 123 6.08 3.85 39.17
N ALA A 124 7.20 3.45 39.77
CA ALA A 124 8.44 3.25 39.02
C ALA A 124 8.24 2.14 37.98
N ILE A 125 8.54 2.45 36.71
CA ILE A 125 8.57 1.46 35.63
C ILE A 125 9.96 0.83 35.63
N VAL A 126 10.03 -0.48 35.89
CA VAL A 126 11.28 -1.24 35.86
C VAL A 126 11.34 -1.98 34.53
N ILE A 127 12.33 -1.65 33.70
CA ILE A 127 12.61 -2.39 32.46
C ILE A 127 13.31 -3.70 32.86
N PRO A 128 12.82 -4.88 32.44
CA PRO A 128 13.47 -6.15 32.73
C PRO A 128 14.88 -6.24 32.12
N ASP A 129 15.80 -6.94 32.80
CA ASP A 129 17.16 -7.19 32.29
C ASP A 129 17.18 -8.01 31.00
N VAL A 130 16.17 -8.86 30.81
CA VAL A 130 15.99 -9.68 29.60
C VAL A 130 14.71 -9.26 28.91
N LEU A 131 14.85 -8.69 27.72
CA LEU A 131 13.74 -8.30 26.86
C LEU A 131 13.36 -9.49 25.97
N ILE A 132 12.09 -9.89 26.04
CA ILE A 132 11.54 -10.97 25.21
C ILE A 132 10.86 -10.33 24.01
N ALA A 133 11.35 -10.63 22.80
CA ALA A 133 10.71 -10.18 21.58
C ALA A 133 9.26 -10.67 21.50
N GLY A 134 8.37 -9.78 21.08
CA GLY A 134 6.97 -10.11 20.85
C GLY A 134 6.77 -11.02 19.62
N PRO A 135 5.53 -11.49 19.38
CA PRO A 135 5.22 -12.31 18.21
C PRO A 135 5.34 -11.53 16.88
N ARG A 136 5.35 -10.20 16.94
CA ARG A 136 5.53 -9.32 15.79
C ARG A 136 7.02 -8.99 15.65
N PRO A 137 7.67 -9.33 14.53
CA PRO A 137 9.03 -8.89 14.27
C PRO A 137 9.04 -7.37 14.09
N LEU A 138 10.06 -6.73 14.64
CA LEU A 138 10.25 -5.29 14.54
C LEU A 138 11.18 -4.99 13.37
N PHE A 139 10.82 -4.00 12.56
CA PHE A 139 11.62 -3.51 11.43
C PHE A 139 11.73 -1.99 11.51
N PRO A 140 12.80 -1.40 10.96
CA PRO A 140 12.91 0.05 10.84
C PRO A 140 11.73 0.61 10.05
N GLU A 141 11.10 1.64 10.58
CA GLU A 141 9.98 2.30 9.91
C GLU A 141 10.50 3.46 9.06
N LEU A 142 10.09 3.51 7.80
CA LEU A 142 10.48 4.57 6.87
C LEU A 142 9.30 5.48 6.58
N TYR A 143 9.57 6.78 6.51
CA TYR A 143 8.55 7.77 6.21
C TYR A 143 8.16 7.68 4.73
N PHE A 144 6.91 7.31 4.48
CA PHE A 144 6.34 7.19 3.14
C PHE A 144 5.26 8.27 2.93
N SER A 145 5.33 8.95 1.79
CA SER A 145 4.30 9.91 1.36
C SER A 145 4.07 9.86 -0.15
N VAL A 146 2.80 9.85 -0.55
CA VAL A 146 2.36 9.98 -1.95
C VAL A 146 2.15 11.44 -2.38
N TYR A 147 2.42 12.38 -1.48
CA TYR A 147 2.33 13.82 -1.70
C TYR A 147 3.69 14.53 -1.56
N ALA A 148 4.78 13.77 -1.60
CA ALA A 148 6.12 14.33 -1.60
C ALA A 148 6.41 15.14 -2.89
N HIS A 149 7.27 16.16 -2.77
CA HIS A 149 7.76 16.98 -3.89
C HIS A 149 6.66 17.65 -4.73
N GLN A 150 5.64 18.20 -4.07
CA GLN A 150 4.61 19.02 -4.71
C GLN A 150 4.98 20.50 -4.68
N ASP A 151 4.50 21.26 -5.67
CA ASP A 151 4.67 22.73 -5.71
C ASP A 151 4.03 23.44 -4.51
N ILE A 152 2.94 22.87 -3.99
CA ILE A 152 2.21 23.36 -2.82
C ILE A 152 2.17 22.22 -1.81
N GLU A 153 2.60 22.49 -0.59
CA GLU A 153 2.60 21.52 0.50
C GLU A 153 1.17 21.26 0.98
N THR A 154 0.57 20.17 0.50
CA THR A 154 -0.77 19.76 0.91
C THR A 154 -0.80 18.83 2.12
N VAL A 155 0.37 18.33 2.51
CA VAL A 155 0.62 17.60 3.75
C VAL A 155 1.77 18.31 4.49
N PRO A 156 1.91 18.13 5.81
CA PRO A 156 3.02 18.74 6.53
C PRO A 156 4.37 18.27 5.98
N ALA A 157 5.30 19.22 5.79
CA ALA A 157 6.66 18.92 5.39
C ALA A 157 7.37 17.99 6.40
N MET A 158 8.30 17.19 5.92
CA MET A 158 9.15 16.32 6.76
C MET A 158 9.99 17.11 7.79
N SER A 159 10.19 18.42 7.63
CA SER A 159 10.83 19.26 8.65
C SER A 159 9.92 19.60 9.83
N ASN A 160 8.60 19.43 9.69
CA ASN A 160 7.59 19.80 10.66
C ASN A 160 7.09 18.57 11.44
N ILE A 161 7.10 18.66 12.78
CA ILE A 161 6.66 17.58 13.69
C ILE A 161 5.22 17.09 13.41
N ALA A 162 4.36 17.95 12.87
CA ALA A 162 3.00 17.59 12.48
C ALA A 162 2.98 16.45 11.46
N SER A 163 4.01 16.28 10.64
CA SER A 163 4.07 15.19 9.66
C SER A 163 4.08 13.81 10.33
N CYS A 164 4.74 13.69 11.49
CA CYS A 164 4.81 12.47 12.28
C CYS A 164 3.60 12.35 13.21
N LEU A 165 3.21 13.42 13.91
CA LEU A 165 2.09 13.36 14.86
C LEU A 165 0.74 13.09 14.18
N LEU A 166 0.46 13.74 13.05
CA LEU A 166 -0.76 13.46 12.29
C LEU A 166 -0.74 12.04 11.71
N ARG A 167 0.42 11.56 11.25
CA ARG A 167 0.57 10.20 10.73
C ARG A 167 0.31 9.17 11.81
N ASP A 168 0.95 9.31 12.96
CA ASP A 168 0.85 8.43 14.12
C ASP A 168 -0.61 8.25 14.57
N ALA A 169 -1.31 9.37 14.82
CA ALA A 169 -2.72 9.35 15.23
C ALA A 169 -3.65 8.68 14.20
N LEU A 170 -3.39 8.87 12.89
CA LEU A 170 -4.18 8.25 11.84
C LEU A 170 -3.89 6.75 11.68
N VAL A 171 -2.62 6.37 11.74
CA VAL A 171 -2.20 4.96 11.67
C VAL A 171 -2.79 4.17 12.83
N ASP A 172 -2.71 4.72 14.04
CA ASP A 172 -3.37 4.13 15.22
C ASP A 172 -4.87 3.93 14.98
N THR A 173 -5.55 4.95 14.44
CA THR A 173 -6.98 4.82 14.17
C THR A 173 -7.27 3.76 13.10
N ILE A 174 -6.48 3.72 12.03
CA ILE A 174 -6.61 2.72 10.96
C ILE A 174 -6.46 1.31 11.53
N ASN A 175 -5.53 1.10 12.45
CA ASN A 175 -5.22 -0.22 12.99
C ASN A 175 -6.15 -0.63 14.14
N ILE A 176 -6.56 0.30 14.99
CA ILE A 176 -7.49 0.03 16.12
C ILE A 176 -8.92 -0.22 15.63
N LEU A 177 -9.35 0.44 14.55
CA LEU A 177 -10.71 0.33 14.02
C LEU A 177 -10.83 -0.61 12.81
N ASP A 178 -9.88 -1.53 12.62
CA ASP A 178 -9.82 -2.43 11.46
C ASP A 178 -11.07 -3.29 11.25
N TYR A 179 -11.75 -3.62 12.34
CA TYR A 179 -13.03 -4.33 12.34
C TYR A 179 -14.19 -3.56 11.67
N ASN A 180 -14.10 -2.23 11.50
CA ASN A 180 -15.18 -1.41 10.94
C ASN A 180 -14.66 -0.29 10.01
N ARG A 181 -14.45 -0.66 8.74
CA ARG A 181 -14.04 0.27 7.67
C ARG A 181 -14.88 1.55 7.53
N ASN A 182 -16.18 1.52 7.87
CA ASN A 182 -17.03 2.71 7.76
C ASN A 182 -16.70 3.72 8.87
N ALA A 183 -16.48 3.22 10.10
CA ALA A 183 -16.06 4.05 11.22
C ALA A 183 -14.67 4.63 10.96
N THR A 184 -13.72 3.80 10.48
CA THR A 184 -12.38 4.25 10.09
C THR A 184 -12.46 5.36 9.05
N ALA A 185 -13.12 5.11 7.91
CA ALA A 185 -13.23 6.10 6.84
C ALA A 185 -13.89 7.41 7.30
N ARG A 186 -14.92 7.33 8.15
CA ARG A 186 -15.57 8.51 8.72
C ARG A 186 -14.61 9.32 9.60
N PHE A 187 -13.86 8.65 10.47
CA PHE A 187 -12.87 9.31 11.34
C PHE A 187 -11.77 9.99 10.52
N LEU A 188 -11.23 9.30 9.51
CA LEU A 188 -10.19 9.84 8.62
C LEU A 188 -10.67 11.13 7.91
N ILE A 189 -11.92 11.16 7.46
CA ILE A 189 -12.52 12.34 6.83
C ILE A 189 -12.75 13.48 7.83
N ASP A 190 -12.99 13.15 9.09
CA ASP A 190 -13.26 14.09 10.17
C ASP A 190 -11.99 14.53 10.93
N ILE A 191 -10.79 14.25 10.41
CA ILE A 191 -9.51 14.52 11.08
C ILE A 191 -9.32 16.00 11.48
N ASP A 192 -9.81 16.94 10.68
CA ASP A 192 -9.75 18.37 10.96
C ASP A 192 -10.52 18.78 12.22
N CYS A 193 -11.42 17.94 12.73
CA CYS A 193 -12.12 18.16 13.98
C CYS A 193 -11.33 17.79 15.24
N TYR A 194 -10.20 17.07 15.10
CA TYR A 194 -9.44 16.52 16.23
C TYR A 194 -8.13 17.27 16.52
N PHE A 195 -7.75 18.22 15.67
CA PHE A 195 -6.52 19.02 15.81
C PHE A 195 -6.84 20.52 15.95
N SER A 196 -5.84 21.32 16.32
CA SER A 196 -6.00 22.75 16.56
C SER A 196 -6.64 23.47 15.36
N PRO A 197 -7.55 24.44 15.58
CA PRO A 197 -8.08 25.28 14.51
C PRO A 197 -6.96 25.96 13.71
N GLY A 198 -7.07 25.96 12.39
CA GLY A 198 -6.04 26.52 11.50
C GLY A 198 -4.96 25.52 11.07
N THR A 199 -4.93 24.30 11.63
CA THR A 199 -4.04 23.22 11.18
C THR A 199 -4.32 22.82 9.73
N PHE A 200 -5.59 22.84 9.32
CA PHE A 200 -6.03 22.41 7.99
C PHE A 200 -6.80 23.50 7.28
N VAL A 201 -6.74 23.48 5.95
CA VAL A 201 -7.72 24.19 5.12
C VAL A 201 -9.08 23.52 5.21
N LYS A 202 -10.13 24.24 4.80
CA LYS A 202 -11.46 23.65 4.67
C LYS A 202 -11.43 22.44 3.72
N ARG A 203 -12.10 21.36 4.11
CA ARG A 203 -12.26 20.14 3.29
C ARG A 203 -12.74 20.47 1.87
N ALA A 204 -12.27 19.69 0.90
CA ALA A 204 -12.62 19.85 -0.52
C ALA A 204 -12.23 21.21 -1.12
N THR A 205 -11.34 21.98 -0.49
CA THR A 205 -10.76 23.17 -1.11
C THR A 205 -10.00 22.74 -2.38
N PRO A 206 -10.35 23.26 -3.57
CA PRO A 206 -9.65 22.91 -4.80
C PRO A 206 -8.15 23.20 -4.71
N PHE A 207 -7.30 22.33 -5.26
CA PHE A 207 -5.85 22.45 -5.18
C PHE A 207 -5.34 23.81 -5.71
N ASP A 208 -5.89 24.30 -6.82
CA ASP A 208 -5.48 25.58 -7.40
C ASP A 208 -5.75 26.79 -6.50
N ARG A 209 -6.78 26.71 -5.64
CA ARG A 209 -7.14 27.79 -4.70
C ARG A 209 -6.24 27.87 -3.48
N LEU A 210 -5.34 26.89 -3.29
CA LEU A 210 -4.38 26.96 -2.19
C LEU A 210 -3.36 28.09 -2.39
N ARG A 211 -3.11 28.50 -3.63
CA ARG A 211 -2.21 29.61 -3.96
C ARG A 211 -2.76 30.98 -3.56
N ASP A 212 -4.08 31.06 -3.39
CA ASP A 212 -4.79 32.30 -3.05
C ASP A 212 -4.92 32.51 -1.53
N LEU A 213 -4.36 31.61 -0.72
CA LEU A 213 -4.39 31.71 0.73
C LEU A 213 -3.38 32.75 1.22
N ASP A 214 -3.75 33.48 2.28
CA ASP A 214 -2.87 34.47 2.90
C ASP A 214 -1.59 33.83 3.46
N ASP A 215 -0.48 34.55 3.38
CA ASP A 215 0.81 34.13 3.94
C ASP A 215 0.67 33.73 5.42
N GLY A 216 1.25 32.59 5.78
CA GLY A 216 1.23 32.04 7.14
C GLY A 216 0.00 31.19 7.49
N LYS A 217 -0.96 31.02 6.58
CA LYS A 217 -2.03 30.02 6.75
C LYS A 217 -1.58 28.65 6.26
N SER A 218 -2.02 27.61 6.96
CA SER A 218 -1.81 26.24 6.51
C SER A 218 -2.46 26.00 5.14
N THR A 219 -1.72 25.31 4.27
CA THR A 219 -2.19 24.77 2.99
C THR A 219 -2.57 23.29 3.10
N TRP A 220 -2.47 22.70 4.30
CA TRP A 220 -2.63 21.27 4.49
C TRP A 220 -4.07 20.84 4.33
N LYS A 221 -4.29 19.85 3.47
CA LYS A 221 -5.60 19.32 3.15
C LYS A 221 -5.86 18.08 4.03
N PRO A 222 -6.95 18.06 4.80
CA PRO A 222 -7.23 16.93 5.69
C PRO A 222 -7.42 15.63 4.89
N GLU A 223 -8.04 15.70 3.71
CA GLU A 223 -8.17 14.55 2.81
C GLU A 223 -6.83 13.99 2.32
N ASP A 224 -5.82 14.84 2.10
CA ASP A 224 -4.53 14.38 1.61
C ASP A 224 -3.78 13.69 2.74
N VAL A 225 -3.72 14.28 3.93
CA VAL A 225 -3.09 13.67 5.11
C VAL A 225 -3.72 12.31 5.44
N ALA A 226 -5.05 12.20 5.34
CA ALA A 226 -5.78 10.94 5.51
C ALA A 226 -5.42 9.89 4.45
N VAL A 227 -5.44 10.24 3.17
CA VAL A 227 -5.09 9.32 2.08
C VAL A 227 -3.63 8.88 2.22
N ASP A 228 -2.74 9.80 2.58
CA ASP A 228 -1.31 9.53 2.77
C ASP A 228 -1.05 8.51 3.87
N ALA A 229 -1.82 8.57 4.97
CA ALA A 229 -1.71 7.62 6.08
C ALA A 229 -2.17 6.21 5.69
N VAL A 230 -3.22 6.08 4.88
CA VAL A 230 -3.66 4.77 4.42
C VAL A 230 -2.64 4.17 3.45
N PHE A 231 -2.05 4.99 2.59
CA PHE A 231 -0.99 4.53 1.69
C PHE A 231 0.29 4.15 2.44
N SER A 232 0.69 4.88 3.48
CA SER A 232 1.88 4.50 4.27
C SER A 232 1.72 3.13 4.94
N GLN A 233 0.50 2.74 5.30
CA GLN A 233 0.22 1.39 5.83
C GLN A 233 0.14 0.34 4.71
N LEU A 234 -0.55 0.65 3.60
CA LEU A 234 -0.65 -0.26 2.45
C LEU A 234 0.74 -0.59 1.85
N PHE A 235 1.66 0.36 1.90
CA PHE A 235 3.02 0.26 1.36
C PHE A 235 4.08 -0.06 2.42
N GLN A 236 3.67 -0.49 3.62
CA GLN A 236 4.60 -0.89 4.67
C GLN A 236 5.31 -2.21 4.30
N LEU A 237 6.64 -2.18 4.33
CA LEU A 237 7.51 -3.35 4.17
C LEU A 237 8.01 -3.85 5.54
N PRO A 238 8.25 -5.17 5.71
CA PRO A 238 8.04 -6.23 4.72
C PRO A 238 6.56 -6.58 4.51
N THR A 239 5.74 -6.41 5.54
CA THR A 239 4.31 -6.70 5.52
C THR A 239 3.53 -5.63 6.27
N PRO A 240 2.34 -5.25 5.79
CA PRO A 240 1.45 -4.35 6.51
C PRO A 240 0.82 -5.05 7.72
N GLU A 241 0.30 -4.26 8.65
CA GLU A 241 -0.32 -4.78 9.88
C GLU A 241 -1.60 -5.59 9.61
N HIS A 242 -2.42 -5.15 8.65
CA HIS A 242 -3.66 -5.81 8.28
C HIS A 242 -3.62 -6.31 6.83
N LYS A 243 -4.60 -7.14 6.45
CA LYS A 243 -4.74 -7.65 5.08
C LYS A 243 -4.92 -6.49 4.08
N LEU A 244 -4.24 -6.54 2.94
CA LEU A 244 -4.28 -5.50 1.89
C LEU A 244 -5.70 -5.01 1.54
N VAL A 245 -6.64 -5.95 1.40
CA VAL A 245 -8.05 -5.66 1.05
C VAL A 245 -8.75 -4.73 2.05
N TYR A 246 -8.30 -4.68 3.32
CA TYR A 246 -8.80 -3.74 4.31
C TYR A 246 -8.51 -2.30 3.89
N TYR A 247 -7.26 -1.97 3.57
CA TYR A 247 -6.88 -0.63 3.13
C TYR A 247 -7.56 -0.23 1.81
N HIS A 248 -7.74 -1.18 0.87
CA HIS A 248 -8.52 -0.94 -0.35
C HIS A 248 -9.96 -0.53 -0.01
N SER A 249 -10.55 -1.24 0.95
CA SER A 249 -11.92 -0.98 1.40
C SER A 249 -12.03 0.37 2.12
N VAL A 250 -11.08 0.73 2.98
CA VAL A 250 -11.05 2.04 3.66
C VAL A 250 -10.99 3.17 2.64
N LEU A 251 -10.08 3.13 1.66
CA LEU A 251 -9.99 4.15 0.61
C LEU A 251 -11.26 4.23 -0.24
N THR A 252 -11.87 3.08 -0.53
CA THR A 252 -13.14 3.00 -1.27
C THR A 252 -14.29 3.64 -0.49
N GLU A 253 -14.44 3.32 0.80
CA GLU A 253 -15.48 3.91 1.65
C GLU A 253 -15.23 5.41 1.87
N SER A 254 -13.98 5.84 2.07
CA SER A 254 -13.64 7.27 2.15
C SER A 254 -14.07 8.03 0.90
N CYS A 255 -13.83 7.46 -0.28
CA CYS A 255 -14.24 8.05 -1.56
C CYS A 255 -15.78 8.11 -1.71
N LYS A 256 -16.52 7.12 -1.19
CA LYS A 256 -18.00 7.16 -1.18
C LYS A 256 -18.56 8.21 -0.23
N ILE A 257 -17.94 8.39 0.95
CA ILE A 257 -18.41 9.34 1.98
C ILE A 257 -18.13 10.79 1.55
N ALA A 258 -16.94 11.07 1.00
CA ALA A 258 -16.51 12.42 0.64
C ALA A 258 -15.90 12.50 -0.77
N PRO A 259 -16.65 12.19 -1.84
CA PRO A 259 -16.12 12.08 -3.20
C PRO A 259 -15.47 13.37 -3.71
N ALA A 260 -16.05 14.54 -3.38
CA ALA A 260 -15.54 15.83 -3.81
C ALA A 260 -14.14 16.19 -3.23
N ALA A 261 -13.77 15.59 -2.09
CA ALA A 261 -12.47 15.80 -1.45
C ALA A 261 -11.50 14.66 -1.78
N ILE A 262 -11.94 13.41 -1.59
CA ILE A 262 -11.08 12.22 -1.66
C ILE A 262 -10.74 11.84 -3.09
N ALA A 263 -11.66 11.94 -4.05
CA ALA A 263 -11.36 11.52 -5.43
C ALA A 263 -10.25 12.37 -6.10
N PRO A 264 -10.25 13.72 -6.00
CA PRO A 264 -9.13 14.52 -6.49
C PRO A 264 -7.81 14.23 -5.77
N SER A 265 -7.87 13.95 -4.46
CA SER A 265 -6.72 13.56 -3.62
C SER A 265 -6.08 12.26 -4.12
N LEU A 266 -6.89 11.20 -4.24
CA LEU A 266 -6.48 9.90 -4.81
C LEU A 266 -5.92 10.04 -6.23
N GLY A 267 -6.53 10.88 -7.07
CA GLY A 267 -6.01 11.13 -8.41
C GLY A 267 -4.58 11.71 -8.41
N ARG A 268 -4.20 12.53 -7.42
CA ARG A 268 -2.82 13.01 -7.28
C ARG A 268 -1.90 11.92 -6.75
N ALA A 269 -2.34 11.14 -5.75
CA ALA A 269 -1.60 10.01 -5.23
C ALA A 269 -1.29 8.95 -6.31
N ILE A 270 -2.27 8.57 -7.13
CA ILE A 270 -2.11 7.62 -8.25
C ILE A 270 -1.05 8.13 -9.24
N ARG A 271 -1.10 9.41 -9.60
CA ARG A 271 -0.12 10.01 -10.51
C ARG A 271 1.29 10.01 -9.91
N PHE A 272 1.41 10.27 -8.62
CA PHE A 272 2.69 10.18 -7.92
C PHE A 272 3.22 8.74 -7.97
N LEU A 273 2.42 7.75 -7.59
CA LEU A 273 2.83 6.34 -7.58
C LEU A 273 3.22 5.87 -8.98
N TYR A 274 2.40 6.15 -10.00
CA TYR A 274 2.69 5.76 -11.39
C TYR A 274 3.95 6.44 -11.94
N ARG A 275 4.18 7.72 -11.63
CA ARG A 275 5.40 8.42 -12.06
C ARG A 275 6.67 7.77 -11.53
N ASN A 276 6.61 7.17 -10.34
CA ASN A 276 7.75 6.57 -9.64
C ASN A 276 7.72 5.03 -9.65
N VAL A 277 6.86 4.39 -10.46
CA VAL A 277 6.73 2.92 -10.49
C VAL A 277 8.01 2.24 -10.99
N ASP A 278 8.85 2.96 -11.73
CA ASP A 278 10.13 2.51 -12.22
C ASP A 278 11.20 2.44 -11.13
N SER A 279 11.14 3.28 -10.10
CA SER A 279 12.09 3.26 -8.96
C SER A 279 11.53 2.62 -7.69
N MET A 280 10.26 2.23 -7.72
CA MET A 280 9.54 1.62 -6.61
C MET A 280 9.96 0.16 -6.39
N ASP A 281 9.99 -0.27 -5.14
CA ASP A 281 10.17 -1.68 -4.78
C ASP A 281 9.15 -2.59 -5.50
N LEU A 282 9.60 -3.78 -5.91
CA LEU A 282 8.81 -4.69 -6.73
C LEU A 282 7.53 -5.14 -6.04
N GLU A 283 7.59 -5.50 -4.75
CA GLU A 283 6.41 -5.90 -3.97
C GLU A 283 5.41 -4.75 -3.88
N LEU A 284 5.90 -3.52 -3.67
CA LEU A 284 5.05 -2.33 -3.63
C LEU A 284 4.42 -2.00 -4.98
N SER A 285 5.13 -2.24 -6.09
CA SER A 285 4.57 -2.08 -7.44
C SER A 285 3.39 -3.03 -7.69
N TYR A 286 3.46 -4.27 -7.19
CA TYR A 286 2.35 -5.23 -7.25
C TYR A 286 1.19 -4.82 -6.36
N ARG A 287 1.46 -4.36 -5.12
CA ARG A 287 0.40 -3.84 -4.23
C ARG A 287 -0.30 -2.63 -4.84
N PHE A 288 0.45 -1.73 -5.48
CA PHE A 288 -0.11 -0.61 -6.22
C PHE A 288 -1.02 -1.09 -7.34
N MET A 289 -0.57 -2.04 -8.16
CA MET A 289 -1.34 -2.61 -9.27
C MET A 289 -2.65 -3.27 -8.80
N ASP A 290 -2.58 -4.08 -7.74
CA ASP A 290 -3.73 -4.75 -7.13
C ASP A 290 -4.73 -3.73 -6.57
N TRP A 291 -4.22 -2.74 -5.83
CA TRP A 291 -5.05 -1.67 -5.28
C TRP A 291 -5.69 -0.84 -6.37
N PHE A 292 -4.94 -0.40 -7.38
CA PHE A 292 -5.42 0.42 -8.46
C PHE A 292 -6.56 -0.28 -9.23
N SER A 293 -6.34 -1.53 -9.63
CA SER A 293 -7.33 -2.31 -10.38
C SER A 293 -8.59 -2.59 -9.56
N HIS A 294 -8.44 -2.93 -8.27
CA HIS A 294 -9.56 -3.14 -7.37
C HIS A 294 -10.31 -1.81 -7.05
N HIS A 295 -9.60 -0.70 -6.96
CA HIS A 295 -10.21 0.62 -6.81
C HIS A 295 -11.07 0.93 -8.03
N LEU A 296 -10.51 0.82 -9.25
CA LEU A 296 -11.24 1.10 -10.48
C LEU A 296 -12.47 0.19 -10.66
N SER A 297 -12.42 -1.08 -10.25
CA SER A 297 -13.59 -1.97 -10.32
C SER A 297 -14.78 -1.48 -9.47
N ASN A 298 -14.52 -0.71 -8.40
CA ASN A 298 -15.55 -0.11 -7.56
C ASN A 298 -16.11 1.22 -8.12
N PHE A 299 -15.42 1.82 -9.10
CA PHE A 299 -15.79 3.10 -9.72
C PHE A 299 -16.00 2.98 -11.25
N GLY A 300 -16.46 1.80 -11.69
CA GLY A 300 -16.89 1.59 -13.08
C GLY A 300 -15.75 1.51 -14.09
N PHE A 301 -14.54 1.12 -13.67
CA PHE A 301 -13.36 0.94 -14.52
C PHE A 301 -12.98 2.21 -15.31
N THR A 302 -13.17 3.38 -14.68
CA THR A 302 -12.92 4.67 -15.31
C THR A 302 -11.66 5.32 -14.75
N TRP A 303 -10.68 5.51 -15.62
CA TRP A 303 -9.47 6.28 -15.35
C TRP A 303 -9.13 7.13 -16.57
N LYS A 304 -8.37 8.22 -16.37
CA LYS A 304 -7.91 9.09 -17.45
C LYS A 304 -6.68 8.50 -18.14
N TRP A 305 -6.86 7.35 -18.78
CA TRP A 305 -5.80 6.58 -19.46
C TRP A 305 -4.99 7.39 -20.47
N THR A 306 -5.58 8.41 -21.10
CA THR A 306 -4.87 9.30 -22.03
C THR A 306 -3.64 10.00 -21.42
N GLU A 307 -3.54 10.09 -20.09
CA GLU A 307 -2.36 10.65 -19.41
C GLU A 307 -1.11 9.78 -19.54
N TRP A 308 -1.26 8.48 -19.86
CA TRP A 308 -0.17 7.50 -19.91
C TRP A 308 0.00 6.89 -21.30
N ILE A 309 -0.55 7.55 -22.34
CA ILE A 309 -0.68 6.98 -23.68
C ILE A 309 0.68 6.72 -24.33
N ASP A 310 1.65 7.59 -24.04
CA ASP A 310 3.02 7.48 -24.57
C ASP A 310 3.75 6.24 -24.02
N ASP A 311 3.34 5.74 -22.84
CA ASP A 311 3.94 4.56 -22.22
C ASP A 311 3.43 3.24 -22.84
N VAL A 312 2.39 3.29 -23.68
CA VAL A 312 1.84 2.11 -24.37
C VAL A 312 2.83 1.55 -25.40
N GLU A 313 3.66 2.39 -26.00
CA GLU A 313 4.62 1.96 -27.02
C GLU A 313 5.98 1.52 -26.42
N LEU A 314 6.13 1.60 -25.10
CA LEU A 314 7.33 1.12 -24.42
C LEU A 314 7.43 -0.42 -24.48
N PRO A 315 8.65 -0.99 -24.36
CA PRO A 315 8.82 -2.44 -24.27
C PRO A 315 8.07 -3.03 -23.06
N SER A 316 7.51 -4.24 -23.18
CA SER A 316 6.76 -4.90 -22.09
C SER A 316 7.55 -5.10 -20.80
N ILE A 317 8.89 -5.11 -20.86
CA ILE A 317 9.74 -5.20 -19.66
C ILE A 317 9.89 -3.85 -18.92
N ASN A 318 9.48 -2.74 -19.53
CA ASN A 318 9.52 -1.44 -18.86
C ASN A 318 8.48 -1.40 -17.71
N PRO A 319 8.84 -0.96 -16.50
CA PRO A 319 7.94 -0.97 -15.35
C PRO A 319 6.59 -0.27 -15.58
N LYS A 320 6.56 0.84 -16.32
CA LYS A 320 5.32 1.57 -16.63
C LYS A 320 4.42 0.77 -17.56
N LYS A 321 5.00 0.19 -18.61
CA LYS A 321 4.27 -0.66 -19.56
C LYS A 321 3.75 -1.92 -18.88
N ALA A 322 4.60 -2.59 -18.10
CA ALA A 322 4.24 -3.76 -17.30
C ALA A 322 3.11 -3.45 -16.31
N PHE A 323 3.15 -2.27 -15.67
CA PHE A 323 2.07 -1.80 -14.81
C PHE A 323 0.74 -1.68 -15.57
N ILE A 324 0.73 -1.05 -16.75
CA ILE A 324 -0.46 -0.93 -17.59
C ILE A 324 -1.00 -2.32 -17.95
N GLU A 325 -0.16 -3.20 -18.52
CA GLU A 325 -0.57 -4.54 -18.93
C GLU A 325 -1.12 -5.37 -17.76
N GLY A 326 -0.45 -5.30 -16.60
CA GLY A 326 -0.85 -6.00 -15.39
C GLY A 326 -2.16 -5.47 -14.80
N ALA A 327 -2.35 -4.13 -14.77
CA ALA A 327 -3.59 -3.52 -14.33
C ALA A 327 -4.77 -3.91 -15.24
N LEU A 328 -4.58 -3.90 -16.56
CA LEU A 328 -5.60 -4.35 -17.50
C LEU A 328 -5.94 -5.83 -17.31
N ASP A 329 -4.94 -6.70 -17.09
CA ASP A 329 -5.20 -8.12 -16.81
C ASP A 329 -6.03 -8.32 -15.54
N LYS A 330 -5.71 -7.57 -14.48
CA LYS A 330 -6.45 -7.59 -13.22
C LYS A 330 -7.88 -7.06 -13.38
N GLU A 331 -8.08 -5.96 -14.11
CA GLU A 331 -9.42 -5.44 -14.42
C GLU A 331 -10.26 -6.44 -15.23
N ILE A 332 -9.65 -7.14 -16.19
CA ILE A 332 -10.32 -8.21 -16.94
C ILE A 332 -10.74 -9.35 -16.02
N ARG A 333 -9.90 -9.78 -15.08
CA ARG A 333 -10.28 -10.81 -14.07
C ARG A 333 -11.40 -10.36 -13.15
N LEU A 334 -11.47 -9.06 -12.84
CA LEU A 334 -12.57 -8.45 -12.08
C LEU A 334 -13.80 -8.16 -12.96
N SER A 335 -13.72 -8.41 -14.27
CA SER A 335 -14.81 -8.19 -15.23
C SER A 335 -14.72 -9.16 -16.41
N PHE A 336 -14.78 -8.67 -17.65
CA PHE A 336 -14.55 -9.44 -18.86
C PHE A 336 -13.92 -8.54 -19.94
N ALA A 337 -13.14 -9.11 -20.84
CA ALA A 337 -12.28 -8.37 -21.77
C ALA A 337 -13.04 -7.34 -22.62
N GLN A 338 -14.20 -7.69 -23.18
CA GLN A 338 -14.99 -6.79 -24.00
C GLN A 338 -15.42 -5.51 -23.26
N ARG A 339 -15.75 -5.62 -21.96
CA ARG A 339 -16.14 -4.45 -21.15
C ARG A 339 -14.96 -3.55 -20.87
N ILE A 340 -13.82 -4.11 -20.46
CA ILE A 340 -12.60 -3.33 -20.18
C ILE A 340 -12.09 -2.68 -21.45
N LYS A 341 -12.05 -3.39 -22.58
CA LYS A 341 -11.70 -2.81 -23.88
C LYS A 341 -12.56 -1.61 -24.26
N GLY A 342 -13.84 -1.62 -23.89
CA GLY A 342 -14.79 -0.52 -24.09
C GLY A 342 -14.54 0.72 -23.22
N THR A 343 -13.79 0.63 -22.11
CA THR A 343 -13.43 1.79 -21.27
C THR A 343 -12.11 2.44 -21.70
N LEU A 344 -11.39 1.85 -22.65
CA LEU A 344 -10.03 2.23 -23.03
C LEU A 344 -9.97 3.05 -24.33
N PRO A 345 -9.06 4.04 -24.43
CA PRO A 345 -8.72 4.69 -25.69
C PRO A 345 -8.13 3.71 -26.72
N ALA A 346 -8.23 4.03 -28.01
CA ALA A 346 -7.85 3.14 -29.11
C ALA A 346 -6.44 2.50 -29.01
N PRO A 347 -5.36 3.22 -28.63
CA PRO A 347 -4.03 2.61 -28.51
C PRO A 347 -3.94 1.48 -27.49
N TYR A 348 -4.72 1.55 -26.41
CA TYR A 348 -4.74 0.53 -25.35
C TYR A 348 -5.49 -0.74 -25.75
N GLN A 349 -6.44 -0.64 -26.69
CA GLN A 349 -7.28 -1.78 -27.06
C GLN A 349 -6.47 -2.91 -27.70
N GLN A 350 -5.31 -2.60 -28.27
CA GLN A 350 -4.38 -3.58 -28.84
C GLN A 350 -3.67 -4.42 -27.77
N LEU A 351 -3.66 -3.96 -26.51
CA LEU A 351 -3.06 -4.68 -25.39
C LEU A 351 -3.96 -5.81 -24.87
N ILE A 352 -5.23 -5.79 -25.24
CA ILE A 352 -6.17 -6.86 -24.96
C ILE A 352 -6.20 -7.77 -26.18
N SER A 353 -5.47 -8.89 -26.11
CA SER A 353 -5.43 -9.87 -27.19
C SER A 353 -6.80 -10.49 -27.44
N GLU A 354 -7.04 -10.92 -28.68
CA GLU A 354 -8.29 -11.63 -29.05
C GLU A 354 -8.52 -12.88 -28.19
N GLU A 355 -7.44 -13.54 -27.76
CA GLU A 355 -7.51 -14.69 -26.86
C GLU A 355 -8.20 -14.36 -25.52
N LYS A 356 -7.98 -13.14 -24.98
CA LYS A 356 -8.65 -12.70 -23.74
C LYS A 356 -10.13 -12.40 -23.94
N GLU A 357 -10.57 -12.18 -25.18
CA GLU A 357 -11.98 -11.95 -25.53
C GLU A 357 -12.77 -13.25 -25.72
N LYS A 358 -12.09 -14.39 -25.85
CA LYS A 358 -12.73 -15.69 -26.01
C LYS A 358 -13.13 -16.28 -24.65
N ASP A 359 -14.42 -16.61 -24.50
CA ASP A 359 -14.92 -17.34 -23.32
C ASP A 359 -14.45 -18.81 -23.27
N THR A 360 -14.05 -19.35 -24.42
CA THR A 360 -13.58 -20.74 -24.55
C THR A 360 -12.29 -20.75 -25.38
N PRO A 361 -11.22 -21.39 -24.89
CA PRO A 361 -9.97 -21.48 -25.64
C PRO A 361 -10.18 -22.32 -26.91
N ASP A 362 -9.37 -22.09 -27.94
CA ASP A 362 -9.42 -22.93 -29.13
C ASP A 362 -8.91 -24.34 -28.81
N PHE A 363 -9.66 -25.37 -29.21
CA PHE A 363 -9.17 -26.74 -29.10
C PHE A 363 -8.17 -27.03 -30.21
N LYS A 364 -6.87 -27.09 -29.88
CA LYS A 364 -5.79 -27.23 -30.89
C LYS A 364 -5.97 -28.41 -31.84
N TYR A 365 -6.52 -29.54 -31.36
CA TYR A 365 -6.74 -30.71 -32.19
C TYR A 365 -7.90 -30.55 -33.18
N ASN A 366 -8.67 -29.46 -33.15
CA ASN A 366 -9.58 -29.14 -34.26
C ASN A 366 -8.83 -28.91 -35.57
N ASN A 367 -7.56 -28.47 -35.49
CA ASN A 367 -6.68 -28.36 -36.63
C ASN A 367 -6.09 -29.74 -36.97
N ASP A 368 -6.42 -30.28 -38.15
CA ASP A 368 -5.97 -31.59 -38.61
C ASP A 368 -4.45 -31.67 -38.80
N ASP A 369 -3.78 -30.53 -39.06
CA ASP A 369 -2.32 -30.44 -39.20
C ASP A 369 -1.57 -30.60 -37.85
N THR A 370 -2.28 -30.55 -36.73
CA THR A 370 -1.69 -30.75 -35.41
C THR A 370 -1.30 -32.21 -35.23
N PRO A 371 -0.06 -32.53 -34.82
CA PRO A 371 0.33 -33.92 -34.53
C PRO A 371 -0.63 -34.61 -33.57
N PHE A 372 -0.96 -35.87 -33.86
CA PHE A 372 -1.89 -36.69 -33.05
C PHE A 372 -3.32 -36.12 -32.95
N SER A 373 -3.75 -35.29 -33.92
CA SER A 373 -5.08 -34.68 -33.97
C SER A 373 -6.23 -35.69 -33.97
N THR A 374 -6.05 -36.84 -34.64
CA THR A 374 -7.06 -37.91 -34.69
C THR A 374 -7.30 -38.48 -33.30
N GLU A 375 -6.23 -38.91 -32.62
CA GLU A 375 -6.30 -39.46 -31.27
C GLU A 375 -6.77 -38.41 -30.25
N GLY A 376 -6.32 -37.15 -30.38
CA GLY A 376 -6.76 -36.05 -29.52
C GLY A 376 -8.27 -35.77 -29.62
N LYS A 377 -8.85 -35.83 -30.83
CA LYS A 377 -10.31 -35.74 -31.03
C LYS A 377 -11.06 -36.94 -30.44
N GLU A 378 -10.51 -38.15 -30.55
CA GLU A 378 -11.07 -39.37 -29.97
C GLU A 378 -11.09 -39.32 -28.43
N ILE A 379 -9.98 -38.92 -27.80
CA ILE A 379 -9.88 -38.73 -26.35
C ILE A 379 -10.91 -37.70 -25.88
N PHE A 380 -11.01 -36.56 -26.55
CA PHE A 380 -12.02 -35.54 -26.24
C PHE A 380 -13.46 -36.10 -26.31
N ALA A 381 -13.78 -36.88 -27.35
CA ALA A 381 -15.10 -37.47 -27.50
C ALA A 381 -15.45 -38.49 -26.39
N LEU A 382 -14.47 -39.26 -25.92
CA LEU A 382 -14.62 -40.20 -24.81
C LEU A 382 -14.79 -39.48 -23.47
N LEU A 383 -13.97 -38.47 -23.19
CA LEU A 383 -14.09 -37.65 -21.97
C LEU A 383 -15.45 -36.94 -21.89
N ARG A 384 -15.95 -36.39 -23.01
CA ARG A 384 -17.28 -35.78 -23.07
C ARG A 384 -18.41 -36.77 -22.77
N LYS A 385 -18.21 -38.06 -23.04
CA LYS A 385 -19.16 -39.15 -22.71
C LYS A 385 -18.95 -39.75 -21.31
N LYS A 386 -18.00 -39.23 -20.53
CA LYS A 386 -17.59 -39.79 -19.24
C LYS A 386 -17.22 -41.27 -19.35
N ALA A 387 -16.49 -41.62 -20.41
CA ALA A 387 -16.02 -42.98 -20.59
C ALA A 387 -15.04 -43.36 -19.47
N PRO A 388 -15.06 -44.62 -19.01
CA PRO A 388 -14.09 -45.13 -18.04
C PRO A 388 -12.67 -45.14 -18.62
N GLU A 389 -11.67 -45.11 -17.73
CA GLU A 389 -10.25 -44.94 -18.06
C GLU A 389 -9.68 -46.08 -18.90
N ASP A 390 -10.25 -47.29 -18.78
CA ASP A 390 -9.94 -48.45 -19.60
C ASP A 390 -10.20 -48.23 -21.11
N GLN A 391 -11.11 -47.31 -21.46
CA GLN A 391 -11.37 -46.92 -22.85
C GLN A 391 -10.44 -45.81 -23.35
N LEU A 392 -9.84 -45.05 -22.43
CA LEU A 392 -8.91 -43.95 -22.74
C LEU A 392 -7.47 -44.46 -22.89
N GLN A 393 -7.05 -45.42 -22.06
CA GLN A 393 -5.71 -45.99 -22.06
C GLN A 393 -5.22 -46.47 -23.44
N PRO A 394 -6.03 -47.15 -24.28
CA PRO A 394 -5.59 -47.60 -25.59
C PRO A 394 -5.25 -46.45 -26.55
N LEU A 395 -5.87 -45.28 -26.40
CA LEU A 395 -5.57 -44.09 -27.20
C LEU A 395 -4.27 -43.43 -26.73
N ILE A 396 -4.08 -43.35 -25.41
CA ILE A 396 -2.83 -42.87 -24.80
C ILE A 396 -1.64 -43.74 -25.26
N ASP A 397 -1.80 -45.07 -25.22
CA ASP A 397 -0.78 -46.02 -25.67
C ASP A 397 -0.50 -45.90 -27.17
N ARG A 398 -1.54 -45.63 -27.99
CA ARG A 398 -1.39 -45.42 -29.43
C ARG A 398 -0.55 -44.18 -29.73
N ILE A 399 -0.84 -43.05 -29.08
CA ILE A 399 -0.05 -41.82 -29.21
C ILE A 399 1.40 -42.09 -28.79
N HIS A 400 1.60 -42.80 -27.67
CA HIS A 400 2.94 -43.14 -27.18
C HIS A 400 3.72 -44.01 -28.17
N ALA A 401 3.10 -45.05 -28.73
CA ALA A 401 3.71 -45.92 -29.73
C ALA A 401 4.06 -45.18 -31.03
N GLN A 402 3.18 -44.27 -31.49
CA GLN A 402 3.46 -43.41 -32.63
C GLN A 402 4.62 -42.45 -32.33
N ALA A 403 4.65 -41.83 -31.15
CA ALA A 403 5.74 -40.95 -30.73
C ALA A 403 7.10 -41.67 -30.69
N LEU A 404 7.13 -42.92 -30.21
CA LEU A 404 8.30 -43.79 -30.27
C LEU A 404 8.74 -44.07 -31.72
N SER A 405 7.78 -44.35 -32.61
CA SER A 405 8.07 -44.61 -34.03
C SER A 405 8.62 -43.39 -34.77
N LEU A 406 8.24 -42.19 -34.33
CA LEU A 406 8.71 -40.90 -34.86
C LEU A 406 10.02 -40.43 -34.22
N HIS A 407 10.60 -41.21 -33.31
CA HIS A 407 11.83 -40.88 -32.57
C HIS A 407 11.78 -39.52 -31.86
N LEU A 408 10.62 -39.19 -31.27
CA LEU A 408 10.50 -37.96 -30.49
C LEU A 408 11.34 -38.04 -29.20
N PRO A 409 11.96 -36.94 -28.75
CA PRO A 409 12.84 -36.93 -27.57
C PRO A 409 12.15 -37.39 -26.27
N ASP A 410 10.86 -37.06 -26.13
CA ASP A 410 10.03 -37.48 -25.01
C ASP A 410 8.70 -38.06 -25.54
N PRO A 411 8.57 -39.39 -25.61
CA PRO A 411 7.39 -40.04 -26.16
C PRO A 411 6.18 -40.04 -25.22
N LEU A 412 6.33 -39.64 -23.94
CA LEU A 412 5.22 -39.52 -22.98
C LEU A 412 4.54 -38.14 -23.03
N VAL A 413 5.28 -37.11 -23.45
CA VAL A 413 4.76 -35.75 -23.58
C VAL A 413 3.54 -35.69 -24.51
N PRO A 414 3.54 -36.25 -25.74
CA PRO A 414 2.39 -36.11 -26.65
C PRO A 414 1.10 -36.74 -26.13
N SER A 415 1.17 -37.88 -25.46
CA SER A 415 -0.02 -38.55 -24.92
C SER A 415 -0.57 -37.82 -23.69
N THR A 416 0.31 -37.33 -22.82
CA THR A 416 -0.05 -36.47 -21.68
C THR A 416 -0.66 -35.16 -22.15
N ASP A 417 -0.05 -34.52 -23.15
CA ASP A 417 -0.51 -33.29 -23.76
C ASP A 417 -1.90 -33.44 -24.39
N ALA A 418 -2.13 -34.55 -25.11
CA ALA A 418 -3.44 -34.85 -25.69
C ALA A 418 -4.53 -35.03 -24.63
N TYR A 419 -4.21 -35.78 -23.58
CA TYR A 419 -5.12 -36.02 -22.47
C TYR A 419 -5.44 -34.73 -21.70
N MET A 420 -4.42 -33.97 -21.29
CA MET A 420 -4.59 -32.72 -20.55
C MET A 420 -5.32 -31.65 -21.36
N THR A 421 -5.00 -31.51 -22.65
CA THR A 421 -5.71 -30.58 -23.54
C THR A 421 -7.20 -30.91 -23.59
N ALA A 422 -7.54 -32.19 -23.72
CA ALA A 422 -8.93 -32.63 -23.78
C ALA A 422 -9.68 -32.42 -22.43
N ILE A 423 -9.05 -32.72 -21.29
CA ILE A 423 -9.61 -32.45 -19.95
C ILE A 423 -9.86 -30.95 -19.77
N CYS A 424 -8.84 -30.12 -20.00
CA CYS A 424 -8.94 -28.66 -19.85
C CYS A 424 -10.01 -28.07 -20.79
N TYR A 425 -10.12 -28.59 -22.01
CA TYR A 425 -11.14 -28.13 -22.96
C TYR A 425 -12.56 -28.57 -22.56
N VAL A 426 -12.76 -29.80 -22.08
CA VAL A 426 -14.06 -30.25 -21.53
C VAL A 426 -14.48 -29.39 -20.34
N GLY A 427 -13.52 -29.06 -19.46
CA GLY A 427 -13.75 -28.23 -18.29
C GLY A 427 -13.83 -26.72 -18.54
N SER A 428 -13.52 -26.24 -19.74
CA SER A 428 -13.24 -24.83 -20.04
C SER A 428 -14.37 -23.83 -19.71
N LYS A 429 -15.60 -24.31 -19.51
CA LYS A 429 -16.75 -23.46 -19.20
C LYS A 429 -16.64 -22.72 -17.87
N SER A 430 -16.06 -23.32 -16.85
CA SER A 430 -15.81 -22.64 -15.56
C SER A 430 -14.83 -23.42 -14.70
N LEU A 431 -14.29 -22.78 -13.65
CA LEU A 431 -13.40 -23.43 -12.69
C LEU A 431 -14.02 -24.70 -12.08
N SER A 432 -15.32 -24.69 -11.76
CA SER A 432 -16.01 -25.89 -11.25
C SER A 432 -16.09 -27.03 -12.26
N HIS A 433 -16.22 -26.73 -13.56
CA HIS A 433 -16.22 -27.77 -14.60
C HIS A 433 -14.82 -28.37 -14.78
N VAL A 434 -13.77 -27.55 -14.77
CA VAL A 434 -12.37 -28.02 -14.78
C VAL A 434 -12.11 -28.90 -13.55
N LEU A 435 -12.45 -28.44 -12.35
CA LEU A 435 -12.25 -29.22 -11.12
C LEU A 435 -12.99 -30.57 -11.18
N SER A 436 -14.26 -30.58 -11.59
CA SER A 436 -15.03 -31.81 -11.78
C SER A 436 -14.53 -32.71 -12.92
N SER A 437 -13.67 -32.22 -13.81
CA SER A 437 -13.05 -33.03 -14.87
C SER A 437 -11.69 -33.59 -14.43
N ILE A 438 -11.07 -32.98 -13.41
CA ILE A 438 -9.80 -33.41 -12.82
C ILE A 438 -10.04 -34.39 -11.65
N GLU A 439 -11.04 -34.11 -10.80
CA GLU A 439 -11.57 -35.00 -9.75
C GLU A 439 -12.36 -36.16 -10.36
#